data_AF-A0A3R6TZB3-F1
#
_entry.id   AF-A0A3R6TZB3-F1
#
_cell.length_a   1.000
_cell.length_b   1.000
_cell.length_c   1.000
_cell.angle_alpha   90.00
_cell.angle_beta   90.00
_cell.angle_gamma   90.00
#
_symmetry.space_group_name_H-M   'P 1'
#
loop_
_entity.id
_entity.type
_entity.pdbx_description
1 polymer ?
#
loop_
_entity_poly.entity_id
_entity_poly.type
_entity_poly.pdbx_seq_one_letter_code
_entity_poly.pdbx_strand_id
1 'polypeptide(L)'
;MIRELMVNGAKNIPANYAAKVAMVTGMGVQVDHKAGQVKFPDAATAEGIEMVAHEFIPEGIYASQTNFDDYDKMVTEIKAGVLVKRVPLYAGELYGTDQYKADDAQDANVGKLLEVNTDGKWQVATTGTSRFEFAGVMDDNGHKLIMISVLPEAKTVA
;
A
#
# COMPACT_ATOMS: atom_id res chain seq x y z
N MET A 1 -0.55 -6.62 -4.41
CA MET A 1 -2.02 -6.53 -4.25
C MET A 1 -2.35 -5.77 -2.96
N ILE A 2 -3.47 -5.03 -2.95
CA ILE A 2 -4.05 -4.39 -1.76
C ILE A 2 -5.45 -4.92 -1.49
N ARG A 3 -5.73 -5.31 -0.24
CA ARG A 3 -7.04 -5.78 0.21
C ARG A 3 -7.64 -4.77 1.17
N GLU A 4 -8.85 -4.32 0.88
CA GLU A 4 -9.63 -3.46 1.78
C GLU A 4 -10.43 -4.34 2.75
N LEU A 5 -9.87 -4.62 3.93
CA LEU A 5 -10.47 -5.56 4.90
C LEU A 5 -11.56 -4.89 5.75
N MET A 6 -11.32 -3.64 6.15
CA MET A 6 -12.29 -2.81 6.85
C MET A 6 -11.99 -1.35 6.54
N VAL A 7 -12.78 -0.71 5.69
CA VAL A 7 -12.50 0.64 5.19
C VAL A 7 -13.74 1.51 5.18
N ASN A 8 -13.56 2.83 5.21
CA ASN A 8 -14.65 3.74 4.90
C ASN A 8 -14.89 3.76 3.38
N GLY A 9 -15.90 3.04 2.90
CA GLY A 9 -16.20 2.93 1.47
C GLY A 9 -16.63 4.23 0.78
N ALA A 10 -16.99 5.28 1.53
CA ALA A 10 -17.40 6.57 0.96
C ALA A 10 -16.27 7.61 0.91
N LYS A 11 -15.01 7.19 1.15
CA LYS A 11 -13.89 8.12 1.12
C LYS A 11 -13.44 8.48 -0.30
N ASN A 12 -12.83 9.64 -0.42
CA ASN A 12 -12.26 10.10 -1.67
C ASN A 12 -11.00 9.28 -1.99
N ILE A 13 -10.96 8.68 -3.18
CA ILE A 13 -9.79 8.00 -3.74
C ILE A 13 -9.32 8.82 -4.96
N PRO A 14 -8.37 9.76 -4.80
CA PRO A 14 -7.93 10.59 -5.91
C PRO A 14 -7.12 9.77 -6.93
N ALA A 15 -7.39 9.96 -8.22
CA ALA A 15 -6.67 9.30 -9.32
C ALA A 15 -5.95 10.28 -10.26
N ASN A 16 -5.56 11.44 -9.74
CA ASN A 16 -5.13 12.58 -10.56
C ASN A 16 -3.62 12.67 -10.79
N TYR A 17 -2.80 11.86 -10.11
CA TYR A 17 -1.33 11.93 -10.16
C TYR A 17 -0.72 10.65 -10.74
N ALA A 18 0.44 10.80 -11.39
CA ALA A 18 1.13 9.69 -12.04
C ALA A 18 2.20 9.05 -11.15
N ALA A 19 2.50 7.77 -11.37
CA ALA A 19 3.62 7.10 -10.72
C ALA A 19 4.97 7.66 -11.21
N LYS A 20 5.85 8.09 -10.31
CA LYS A 20 7.20 8.56 -10.68
C LYS A 20 8.11 7.44 -11.18
N VAL A 21 7.93 6.24 -10.64
CA VAL A 21 8.70 5.02 -10.96
C VAL A 21 7.72 3.85 -11.15
N ALA A 22 8.21 2.69 -11.59
CA ALA A 22 7.38 1.48 -11.59
C ALA A 22 7.01 1.09 -10.15
N MET A 23 5.77 0.69 -9.93
CA MET A 23 5.20 0.38 -8.62
C MET A 23 4.32 -0.88 -8.69
N VAL A 24 3.90 -1.37 -7.54
CA VAL A 24 2.92 -2.45 -7.43
C VAL A 24 1.81 -2.00 -6.48
N THR A 25 0.57 -2.30 -6.82
CA THR A 25 -0.59 -2.09 -5.96
C THR A 25 -0.32 -2.62 -4.55
N GLY A 26 -0.50 -1.77 -3.54
CA GLY A 26 -0.25 -2.09 -2.13
C GLY A 26 1.04 -1.49 -1.55
N MET A 27 1.91 -0.92 -2.40
CA MET A 27 3.09 -0.16 -1.95
C MET A 27 2.67 1.17 -1.30
N GLY A 28 3.45 1.61 -0.31
CA GLY A 28 3.32 2.92 0.31
C GLY A 28 4.05 4.00 -0.49
N VAL A 29 3.43 5.17 -0.61
CA VAL A 29 3.92 6.30 -1.41
C VAL A 29 3.67 7.63 -0.70
N GLN A 30 4.47 8.63 -1.07
CA GLN A 30 4.26 10.04 -0.75
C GLN A 30 3.84 10.82 -2.00
N VAL A 31 3.09 11.89 -1.78
CA VAL A 31 2.50 12.72 -2.84
C VAL A 31 3.40 13.92 -3.14
N ASP A 32 3.87 14.03 -4.38
CA ASP A 32 4.57 15.23 -4.88
C ASP A 32 3.58 16.12 -5.61
N HIS A 33 3.00 17.08 -4.89
CA HIS A 33 2.04 18.01 -5.46
C HIS A 33 2.63 18.95 -6.52
N LYS A 34 3.94 19.23 -6.47
CA LYS A 34 4.59 20.12 -7.43
C LYS A 34 4.81 19.41 -8.77
N ALA A 35 5.20 18.14 -8.72
CA ALA A 35 5.41 17.32 -9.90
C ALA A 35 4.11 16.69 -10.46
N GLY A 36 3.03 16.66 -9.66
CA GLY A 36 1.80 15.95 -10.03
C GLY A 36 2.00 14.43 -10.05
N GLN A 37 2.83 13.92 -9.13
CA GLN A 37 3.26 12.53 -9.11
C GLN A 37 3.16 11.93 -7.70
N VAL A 38 3.14 10.61 -7.63
CA VAL A 38 3.46 9.87 -6.40
C VAL A 38 4.85 9.26 -6.49
N LYS A 39 5.56 9.21 -5.37
CA LYS A 39 6.91 8.67 -5.27
C LYS A 39 7.07 7.81 -4.04
N PHE A 40 8.06 6.93 -4.03
CA PHE A 40 8.49 6.30 -2.77
C PHE A 40 9.14 7.34 -1.85
N PRO A 41 9.12 7.11 -0.53
CA PRO A 41 9.83 7.95 0.42
C PRO A 41 11.33 8.07 0.09
N ASP A 42 11.92 9.24 0.35
CA ASP A 42 13.38 9.44 0.19
C ASP A 42 14.17 8.81 1.36
N ALA A 43 13.49 8.55 2.49
CA ALA A 43 13.97 7.83 3.67
C ALA A 43 12.79 7.06 4.29
N ALA A 44 13.07 6.01 5.06
CA ALA A 44 12.02 5.26 5.76
C ALA A 44 11.17 6.19 6.64
N THR A 45 9.84 6.13 6.49
CA THR A 45 8.93 7.03 7.19
C THR A 45 7.50 6.49 7.25
N ALA A 46 6.77 6.91 8.28
CA ALA A 46 5.32 6.72 8.39
C ALA A 46 4.54 8.02 8.07
N GLU A 47 5.22 9.12 7.78
CA GLU A 47 4.59 10.42 7.55
C GLU A 47 4.12 10.58 6.10
N GLY A 48 2.88 11.07 5.94
CA GLY A 48 2.33 11.41 4.62
C GLY A 48 2.17 10.22 3.67
N ILE A 49 2.05 9.01 4.22
CA ILE A 49 1.91 7.77 3.46
C ILE A 49 0.47 7.55 3.00
N GLU A 50 0.31 7.34 1.71
CA GLU A 50 -0.87 6.76 1.06
C GLU A 50 -0.47 5.40 0.45
N MET A 51 -1.42 4.51 0.17
CA MET A 51 -1.14 3.31 -0.64
C MET A 51 -1.45 3.58 -2.09
N VAL A 52 -0.64 3.02 -2.98
CA VAL A 52 -0.89 3.08 -4.42
C VAL A 52 -1.76 1.90 -4.86
N ALA A 53 -2.73 2.16 -5.72
CA ALA A 53 -3.50 1.14 -6.41
C ALA A 53 -3.54 1.43 -7.92
N HIS A 54 -3.49 0.36 -8.70
CA HIS A 54 -3.55 0.44 -10.15
C HIS A 54 -4.97 0.84 -10.60
N GLU A 55 -5.08 1.89 -11.42
CA GLU A 55 -6.27 2.11 -12.23
C GLU A 55 -6.22 1.11 -13.39
N PHE A 56 -6.61 -0.13 -13.12
CA PHE A 56 -6.52 -1.18 -14.11
C PHE A 56 -7.56 -0.97 -15.23
N ILE A 57 -7.05 -0.78 -16.45
CA ILE A 57 -7.84 -0.73 -17.68
C ILE A 57 -7.29 -1.83 -18.60
N PRO A 58 -8.05 -2.91 -18.85
CA PRO A 58 -7.60 -3.95 -19.76
C PRO A 58 -7.59 -3.44 -21.21
N GLU A 59 -6.50 -3.67 -21.94
CA GLU A 59 -6.33 -3.21 -23.32
C GLU A 59 -6.09 -4.36 -24.30
N GLY A 60 -6.46 -4.16 -25.57
CA GLY A 60 -6.17 -5.11 -26.65
C GLY A 60 -6.77 -6.49 -26.40
N ILE A 61 -5.97 -7.54 -26.57
CA ILE A 61 -6.43 -8.93 -26.41
C ILE A 61 -6.93 -9.18 -24.99
N TYR A 62 -6.36 -8.48 -24.00
CA TYR A 62 -6.70 -8.64 -22.59
C TYR A 62 -8.12 -8.13 -22.30
N ALA A 63 -8.63 -7.18 -23.07
CA ALA A 63 -10.03 -6.76 -22.99
C ALA A 63 -11.04 -7.88 -23.35
N SER A 64 -10.58 -8.98 -23.95
CA SER A 64 -11.41 -10.16 -24.26
C SER A 64 -11.36 -11.27 -23.21
N GLN A 65 -10.52 -11.14 -22.17
CA GLN A 65 -10.45 -12.15 -21.11
C GLN A 65 -11.69 -12.10 -20.22
N THR A 66 -12.18 -13.28 -19.85
CA THR A 66 -13.40 -13.41 -19.02
C THR A 66 -13.15 -13.07 -17.55
N ASN A 67 -11.99 -13.47 -17.01
CA ASN A 67 -11.62 -13.27 -15.61
C ASN A 67 -10.17 -12.82 -15.53
N PHE A 68 -9.90 -11.90 -14.60
CA PHE A 68 -8.55 -11.57 -14.15
C PHE A 68 -8.40 -11.97 -12.70
N ASP A 69 -7.25 -12.52 -12.35
CA ASP A 69 -6.87 -12.70 -10.96
C ASP A 69 -6.44 -11.35 -10.37
N ASP A 70 -6.89 -11.03 -9.15
CA ASP A 70 -6.51 -9.80 -8.43
C ASP A 70 -4.99 -9.76 -8.13
N TYR A 71 -4.31 -10.91 -8.20
CA TYR A 71 -2.86 -11.06 -8.08
C TYR A 71 -2.12 -10.99 -9.42
N ASP A 72 -2.83 -10.98 -10.55
CA ASP A 72 -2.21 -10.91 -11.86
C ASP A 72 -1.36 -9.63 -11.95
N LYS A 73 -0.17 -9.76 -12.53
CA LYS A 73 0.74 -8.64 -12.77
C LYS A 73 0.10 -7.54 -13.60
N MET A 74 -0.78 -7.90 -14.53
CA MET A 74 -1.49 -6.92 -15.33
C MET A 74 -2.48 -6.07 -14.50
N VAL A 75 -3.02 -6.64 -13.42
CA VAL A 75 -3.89 -5.93 -12.47
C VAL A 75 -3.05 -5.18 -11.43
N THR A 76 -1.89 -5.72 -11.03
CA THR A 76 -1.13 -5.20 -9.89
C THR A 76 0.07 -4.31 -10.23
N GLU A 77 0.74 -4.52 -11.36
CA GLU A 77 1.92 -3.75 -11.77
C GLU A 77 1.51 -2.41 -12.39
N ILE A 78 2.22 -1.36 -11.97
CA ILE A 78 2.00 0.02 -12.38
C ILE A 78 3.28 0.52 -13.05
N LYS A 79 3.17 1.02 -14.28
CA LYS A 79 4.30 1.61 -15.00
C LYS A 79 4.52 3.06 -14.59
N ALA A 80 5.76 3.53 -14.65
CA ALA A 80 6.08 4.94 -14.48
C ALA A 80 5.32 5.80 -15.51
N GLY A 81 4.84 6.96 -15.08
CA GLY A 81 4.06 7.89 -15.90
C GLY A 81 2.57 7.57 -16.03
N VAL A 82 2.10 6.43 -15.49
CA VAL A 82 0.67 6.07 -15.49
C VAL A 82 -0.03 6.67 -14.27
N LEU A 83 -1.27 7.13 -14.45
CA LEU A 83 -2.11 7.59 -13.35
C LEU A 83 -2.41 6.46 -12.37
N VAL A 84 -2.46 6.78 -11.09
CA VAL A 84 -2.70 5.81 -10.03
C VAL A 84 -3.84 6.25 -9.12
N LYS A 85 -4.58 5.28 -8.59
CA LYS A 85 -5.45 5.52 -7.44
C LYS A 85 -4.59 5.69 -6.21
N ARG A 86 -4.81 6.79 -5.50
CA ARG A 86 -4.19 7.06 -4.21
C ARG A 86 -5.18 6.69 -3.12
N VAL A 87 -4.82 5.68 -2.32
CA VAL A 87 -5.63 5.18 -1.22
C VAL A 87 -5.17 5.86 0.06
N PRO A 88 -5.84 6.94 0.51
CA PRO A 88 -5.54 7.54 1.80
C PRO A 88 -5.90 6.57 2.91
N LEU A 89 -5.05 6.48 3.93
CA LEU A 89 -5.25 5.61 5.08
C LEU A 89 -5.85 6.42 6.23
N TYR A 90 -7.07 6.08 6.66
CA TYR A 90 -7.79 6.76 7.74
C TYR A 90 -7.86 5.92 9.01
N ALA A 91 -7.98 6.61 10.14
CA ALA A 91 -8.11 5.98 11.44
C ALA A 91 -9.25 4.96 11.49
N GLY A 92 -8.98 3.80 12.09
CA GLY A 92 -9.92 2.69 12.23
C GLY A 92 -9.97 1.77 11.01
N GLU A 93 -9.21 2.02 9.95
CA GLU A 93 -9.19 1.15 8.78
C GLU A 93 -8.19 -0.02 8.93
N LEU A 94 -8.44 -1.09 8.18
CA LEU A 94 -7.62 -2.30 8.11
C LEU A 94 -7.38 -2.69 6.65
N TYR A 95 -6.11 -2.87 6.30
CA TYR A 95 -5.65 -3.19 4.95
C TYR A 95 -4.81 -4.45 4.92
N GLY A 96 -4.95 -5.27 3.88
CA GLY A 96 -4.01 -6.33 3.54
C GLY A 96 -3.07 -5.90 2.41
N THR A 97 -1.78 -6.26 2.47
CA THR A 97 -0.86 -6.05 1.34
C THR A 97 0.24 -7.12 1.31
N ASP A 98 0.67 -7.48 0.10
CA ASP A 98 1.84 -8.33 -0.16
C ASP A 98 3.14 -7.52 -0.31
N GLN A 99 3.07 -6.19 -0.23
CA GLN A 99 4.21 -5.29 -0.45
C GLN A 99 4.95 -4.95 0.84
N TYR A 100 5.64 -5.94 1.41
CA TYR A 100 6.35 -5.82 2.69
C TYR A 100 7.75 -6.42 2.65
N LYS A 101 8.56 -6.07 3.67
CA LYS A 101 9.85 -6.71 3.93
C LYS A 101 9.62 -8.09 4.55
N ALA A 102 10.07 -9.15 3.87
CA ALA A 102 9.69 -10.53 4.20
C ALA A 102 9.99 -10.92 5.67
N ASP A 103 11.14 -10.49 6.19
CA ASP A 103 11.57 -10.79 7.56
C ASP A 103 10.67 -10.16 8.63
N ASP A 104 9.85 -9.16 8.27
CA ASP A 104 8.98 -8.47 9.21
C ASP A 104 7.61 -9.13 9.35
N ALA A 105 7.20 -9.94 8.37
CA ALA A 105 5.90 -10.61 8.34
C ALA A 105 5.87 -11.88 9.19
N GLN A 106 6.09 -11.73 10.50
CA GLN A 106 6.11 -12.81 11.48
C GLN A 106 5.33 -12.44 12.74
N ASP A 107 4.71 -13.43 13.39
CA ASP A 107 3.82 -13.23 14.54
C ASP A 107 4.50 -12.47 15.71
N ALA A 108 5.82 -12.62 15.88
CA ALA A 108 6.60 -11.91 16.88
C ALA A 108 6.63 -10.37 16.71
N ASN A 109 6.26 -9.87 15.52
CA ASN A 109 6.16 -8.44 15.24
C ASN A 109 4.74 -7.89 15.34
N VAL A 110 3.72 -8.72 15.59
CA VAL A 110 2.34 -8.24 15.74
C VAL A 110 2.24 -7.20 16.85
N GLY A 111 1.52 -6.11 16.58
CA GLY A 111 1.41 -4.94 17.45
C GLY A 111 2.58 -3.96 17.34
N LYS A 112 3.66 -4.29 16.61
CA LYS A 112 4.71 -3.31 16.31
C LYS A 112 4.23 -2.32 15.27
N LEU A 113 4.80 -1.12 15.34
CA LEU A 113 4.51 -0.06 14.38
C LEU A 113 5.22 -0.30 13.05
N LEU A 114 4.60 0.16 11.98
CA LEU A 114 5.09 0.04 10.62
C LEU A 114 5.49 1.41 10.06
N GLU A 115 6.43 1.38 9.14
CA GLU A 115 6.81 2.50 8.26
C GLU A 115 6.99 1.97 6.83
N VAL A 116 7.13 2.90 5.88
CA VAL A 116 7.39 2.57 4.49
C VAL A 116 8.84 2.90 4.17
N ASN A 117 9.55 1.93 3.62
CA ASN A 117 10.95 2.08 3.21
C ASN A 117 11.08 2.77 1.82
N THR A 118 12.30 3.08 1.40
CA THR A 118 12.59 3.80 0.15
C THR A 118 12.23 3.04 -1.12
N ASP A 119 11.90 1.75 -1.02
CA ASP A 119 11.41 0.90 -2.10
C ASP A 119 9.87 0.76 -2.12
N GLY A 120 9.17 1.53 -1.27
CA GLY A 120 7.71 1.52 -1.17
C GLY A 120 7.15 0.35 -0.38
N LYS A 121 8.01 -0.53 0.18
CA LYS A 121 7.55 -1.67 0.98
C LYS A 121 7.37 -1.28 2.44
N TRP A 122 6.39 -1.92 3.05
CA TRP A 122 6.12 -1.81 4.48
C TRP A 122 7.14 -2.62 5.28
N GLN A 123 7.62 -2.05 6.39
CA GLN A 123 8.55 -2.69 7.31
C GLN A 123 8.22 -2.29 8.75
N VAL A 124 8.71 -3.05 9.72
CA VAL A 124 8.64 -2.67 11.13
C VAL A 124 9.48 -1.40 11.33
N ALA A 125 8.85 -0.38 11.89
CA ALA A 125 9.51 0.88 12.20
C ALA A 125 10.52 0.68 13.33
N THR A 126 11.71 1.25 13.17
CA THR A 126 12.78 1.17 14.18
C THR A 126 12.88 2.40 15.06
N THR A 127 12.33 3.53 14.62
CA THR A 127 12.41 4.83 15.32
C THR A 127 11.21 5.71 15.00
N GLY A 128 11.01 6.78 15.78
CA GLY A 128 10.02 7.82 15.47
C GLY A 128 8.61 7.48 15.95
N THR A 129 7.61 8.02 15.26
CA THR A 129 6.20 7.76 15.54
C THR A 129 5.50 7.23 14.29
N SER A 130 4.48 6.39 14.49
CA SER A 130 3.66 5.88 13.40
C SER A 130 2.25 5.59 13.88
N ARG A 131 1.29 5.76 12.96
CA ARG A 131 -0.11 5.37 13.15
C ARG A 131 -0.42 4.03 12.47
N PHE A 132 0.55 3.37 11.87
CA PHE A 132 0.37 2.10 11.20
C PHE A 132 0.86 0.99 12.11
N GLU A 133 -0.01 0.04 12.44
CA GLU A 133 0.30 -1.07 13.32
C GLU A 133 0.19 -2.37 12.54
N PHE A 134 1.16 -3.26 12.73
CA PHE A 134 1.13 -4.58 12.14
C PHE A 134 0.13 -5.46 12.89
N ALA A 135 -1.02 -5.71 12.27
CA ALA A 135 -2.13 -6.44 12.86
C ALA A 135 -2.05 -7.98 12.67
N GLY A 136 -0.99 -8.47 12.03
CA GLY A 136 -0.78 -9.89 11.76
C GLY A 136 -0.76 -10.24 10.28
N VAL A 137 -0.65 -11.53 10.00
CA VAL A 137 -0.62 -12.06 8.63
C VAL A 137 -1.93 -12.76 8.30
N MET A 138 -2.32 -12.71 7.04
CA MET A 138 -3.44 -13.50 6.53
C MET A 138 -3.03 -14.24 5.26
N ASP A 139 -3.62 -15.41 5.06
CA ASP A 139 -3.61 -16.11 3.78
C ASP A 139 -4.85 -15.67 2.99
N ASP A 140 -4.64 -15.16 1.78
CA ASP A 140 -5.69 -14.83 0.85
C ASP A 140 -5.47 -15.68 -0.41
N ASN A 141 -6.04 -16.88 -0.39
CA ASN A 141 -5.95 -17.86 -1.47
C ASN A 141 -4.50 -18.28 -1.81
N GLY A 142 -3.69 -18.58 -0.78
CA GLY A 142 -2.28 -18.96 -0.95
C GLY A 142 -1.31 -17.78 -1.06
N HIS A 143 -1.81 -16.54 -1.07
CA HIS A 143 -0.99 -15.33 -1.02
C HIS A 143 -0.94 -14.77 0.40
N LYS A 144 0.27 -14.64 0.93
CA LYS A 144 0.50 -14.10 2.27
C LYS A 144 0.48 -12.57 2.25
N LEU A 145 -0.45 -11.98 2.98
CA LEU A 145 -0.55 -10.53 3.19
C LEU A 145 -0.18 -10.17 4.63
N ILE A 146 0.48 -9.02 4.83
CA ILE A 146 0.47 -8.35 6.13
C ILE A 146 -0.81 -7.53 6.27
N MET A 147 -1.36 -7.50 7.49
CA MET A 147 -2.49 -6.65 7.84
C MET A 147 -1.97 -5.38 8.52
N ILE A 148 -2.41 -4.23 8.04
CA ILE A 148 -2.04 -2.90 8.52
C ILE A 148 -3.27 -2.27 9.14
N SER A 149 -3.28 -2.13 10.46
CA SER A 149 -4.30 -1.35 11.17
C SER A 149 -3.86 0.11 11.24
N VAL A 150 -4.78 1.01 10.90
CA VAL A 150 -4.54 2.45 10.99
C VAL A 150 -5.10 2.97 12.31
N LEU A 151 -4.20 3.28 13.23
CA LEU A 151 -4.52 3.77 14.57
C LEU A 151 -5.10 5.20 14.53
N PRO A 152 -5.96 5.57 15.50
CA PRO A 152 -6.50 6.93 15.60
C PRO A 152 -5.44 7.99 15.90
N GLU A 153 -4.40 7.62 16.63
CA GLU A 153 -3.28 8.49 16.99
C GLU A 153 -1.97 7.77 16.72
N ALA A 154 -0.94 8.54 16.36
CA ALA A 154 0.40 7.99 16.19
C ALA A 154 0.98 7.58 17.56
N LYS A 155 1.60 6.41 17.62
CA LYS A 155 2.34 5.93 18.78
C LYS A 155 3.85 6.08 18.52
N THR A 156 4.63 6.19 19.58
CA THR A 156 6.11 6.14 19.49
C THR A 156 6.57 4.69 19.36
N VAL A 157 7.55 4.45 18.51
CA VAL A 157 8.21 3.14 18.42
C VAL A 157 8.87 2.81 19.77
N ALA A 158 8.59 1.61 20.28
CA ALA A 158 9.09 1.13 21.57
C ALA A 158 10.54 0.63 21.50
#